data_AF-A0AB74M890-F1
#
_entry.id   AF-A0AB74M890-F1
#
_cell.length_a   1.000
_cell.length_b   1.000
_cell.length_c   1.000
_cell.angle_alpha   90.00
_cell.angle_beta   90.00
_cell.angle_gamma   90.00
#
_symmetry.space_group_name_H-M   'P 1'
#
loop_
_entity.id
_entity.type
_entity.pdbx_description
1 polymer ?
#
loop_
_entity_poly.entity_id
_entity_poly.type
_entity_poly.pdbx_seq_one_letter_code
_entity_poly.pdbx_strand_id
1 'polypeptide(L)'
;FDESTAEGVGGDFYEMSNRAQEITASGLALTPQDYKFHFYAWWQDLKYSARVPESGLKLSREKTAYFSAVEKAMNITLTDEQKHWYICKETEQREEMKQEFPSTPQEAFLTSGRRVFSAESTLQAESFCSPPLIVYDIEPVTGTKT
;
A
#
# COMPACT_ATOMS: atom_id res chain seq x y z
N PHE A 1 -2.08 17.80 -11.68
CA PHE A 1 -2.26 17.18 -10.36
C PHE A 1 -3.53 16.37 -10.47
N ASP A 2 -3.42 15.06 -10.32
CA ASP A 2 -4.54 14.13 -10.42
C ASP A 2 -4.66 13.45 -9.05
N GLU A 3 -5.81 13.60 -8.40
CA GLU A 3 -6.09 13.12 -7.05
C GLU A 3 -7.38 12.30 -7.13
N SER A 4 -7.29 11.01 -6.85
CA SER A 4 -8.41 10.08 -6.92
C SER A 4 -8.28 8.99 -5.86
N THR A 5 -9.42 8.55 -5.32
CA THR A 5 -9.51 7.37 -4.45
C THR A 5 -9.50 6.13 -5.35
N ALA A 6 -8.61 5.18 -5.07
CA ALA A 6 -8.48 3.98 -5.89
C ALA A 6 -9.75 3.11 -5.83
N GLU A 7 -10.40 2.94 -6.97
CA GLU A 7 -11.63 2.13 -7.16
C GLU A 7 -11.35 0.89 -8.04
N GLY A 8 -10.15 0.31 -7.99
CA GLY A 8 -9.75 -0.56 -9.10
C GLY A 8 -8.37 -1.19 -9.05
N VAL A 9 -8.26 -2.49 -9.38
CA VAL A 9 -7.07 -3.09 -10.00
C VAL A 9 -7.06 -2.93 -11.53
N GLY A 10 -7.88 -2.04 -12.08
CA GLY A 10 -8.00 -1.85 -13.53
C GLY A 10 -8.36 -0.42 -13.89
N GLY A 11 -7.66 0.12 -14.88
CA GLY A 11 -7.83 1.48 -15.41
C GLY A 11 -6.53 2.28 -15.43
N ASP A 12 -6.53 3.38 -16.19
CA ASP A 12 -5.36 4.24 -16.42
C ASP A 12 -4.72 4.74 -15.11
N PHE A 13 -5.51 4.90 -14.04
CA PHE A 13 -5.03 5.34 -12.73
C PHE A 13 -4.16 4.29 -12.01
N TYR A 14 -4.45 3.00 -12.17
CA TYR A 14 -3.64 1.91 -11.61
C TYR A 14 -2.29 1.81 -12.34
N GLU A 15 -2.32 1.85 -13.68
CA GLU A 15 -1.11 1.81 -14.50
C GLU A 15 -0.22 3.04 -14.30
N MET A 16 -0.82 4.24 -14.25
CA MET A 16 -0.08 5.48 -13.94
C MET A 16 0.53 5.44 -12.53
N SER A 17 -0.20 4.94 -11.53
CA SER A 17 0.29 4.86 -10.15
C SER A 17 1.46 3.87 -10.02
N ASN A 18 1.36 2.68 -10.63
CA ASN A 18 2.44 1.70 -10.62
C ASN A 18 3.67 2.21 -11.38
N ARG A 19 3.48 2.82 -12.56
CA ARG A 19 4.59 3.41 -13.32
C ARG A 19 5.28 4.52 -12.53
N ALA A 20 4.52 5.37 -11.86
CA ALA A 20 5.06 6.42 -11.00
C ALA A 20 5.81 5.85 -9.77
N GLN A 21 5.31 4.76 -9.18
CA GLN A 21 6.01 4.03 -8.11
C GLN A 21 7.32 3.43 -8.59
N GLU A 22 7.34 2.77 -9.75
CA GLU A 22 8.53 2.16 -10.34
C GLU A 22 9.62 3.20 -10.69
N ILE A 23 9.22 4.35 -11.27
CA ILE A 23 10.15 5.45 -11.55
C ILE A 23 10.73 6.01 -10.25
N THR A 24 9.91 6.15 -9.21
CA THR A 24 10.37 6.60 -7.89
C THR A 24 11.32 5.58 -7.24
N ALA A 25 11.00 4.28 -7.33
CA ALA A 25 11.80 3.20 -6.75
C ALA A 25 13.13 2.98 -7.50
N SER A 26 13.16 3.19 -8.82
CA SER A 26 14.38 3.08 -9.64
C SER A 26 15.37 4.22 -9.42
N GLY A 27 14.96 5.30 -8.72
CA GLY A 27 15.81 6.46 -8.46
C GLY A 27 16.16 7.27 -9.71
N LEU A 28 15.46 7.03 -10.82
CA LEU A 28 15.62 7.78 -12.06
C LEU A 28 15.11 9.21 -11.87
N ALA A 29 15.76 10.16 -12.55
CA ALA A 29 15.31 11.54 -12.54
C ALA A 29 13.97 11.65 -13.28
N LEU A 30 12.94 12.11 -12.57
CA LEU A 30 11.61 12.38 -13.13
C LEU A 30 11.74 13.40 -14.27
N THR A 31 11.26 13.04 -15.46
CA THR A 31 11.09 13.99 -16.55
C THR A 31 9.83 14.84 -16.33
N PRO A 32 9.66 16.00 -16.99
CA PRO A 32 8.45 16.81 -16.86
C PRO A 32 7.15 16.11 -17.28
N GLN A 33 7.25 14.97 -17.96
CA GLN A 33 6.11 14.14 -18.37
C GLN A 33 5.82 13.01 -17.38
N ASP A 34 6.74 12.71 -16.46
CA ASP A 34 6.57 11.64 -15.48
C ASP A 34 5.73 12.11 -14.29
N TYR A 35 4.82 11.25 -13.86
CA TYR A 35 3.99 11.48 -12.69
C TYR A 35 4.78 11.15 -11.43
N LYS A 36 4.74 12.06 -10.45
CA LYS A 36 5.31 11.82 -9.12
C LYS A 36 4.28 11.08 -8.26
N PHE A 37 4.64 9.89 -7.77
CA PHE A 37 3.74 9.11 -6.93
C PHE A 37 3.62 9.73 -5.53
N HIS A 38 2.39 9.97 -5.08
CA HIS A 38 2.06 10.43 -3.75
C HIS A 38 0.93 9.58 -3.18
N PHE A 39 1.17 8.92 -2.05
CA PHE A 39 0.15 8.14 -1.35
C PHE A 39 -0.10 8.71 0.04
N TYR A 40 -1.36 9.05 0.30
CA TYR A 40 -1.82 9.57 1.58
C TYR A 40 -2.60 8.50 2.34
N ALA A 41 -1.92 7.87 3.29
CA ALA A 41 -2.50 6.84 4.15
C ALA A 41 -3.13 7.44 5.41
N TRP A 42 -4.02 6.69 6.06
CA TRP A 42 -4.64 7.10 7.32
C TRP A 42 -3.61 7.41 8.42
N TRP A 43 -2.54 6.63 8.53
CA TRP A 43 -1.54 6.82 9.60
C TRP A 43 -0.72 8.12 9.49
N GLN A 44 -0.84 8.86 8.38
CA GLN A 44 -0.18 10.16 8.21
C GLN A 44 -0.92 11.30 8.92
N ASP A 45 -2.21 11.11 9.23
CA ASP A 45 -3.01 12.13 9.90
C ASP A 45 -3.22 11.74 11.37
N LEU A 46 -2.71 12.60 12.26
CA LEU A 46 -2.74 12.39 13.71
C LEU A 46 -4.16 12.26 14.27
N LYS A 47 -5.19 12.74 13.54
CA LYS A 47 -6.59 12.59 13.95
C LYS A 47 -7.06 11.14 14.01
N TYR A 48 -6.41 10.23 13.30
CA TYR A 48 -6.73 8.81 13.28
C TYR A 48 -5.99 8.05 14.40
N SER A 49 -6.14 8.55 15.62
CA SER A 49 -5.55 7.99 16.84
C SER A 49 -6.64 7.87 17.90
N ALA A 50 -6.67 6.76 18.65
CA ALA A 50 -7.67 6.52 19.69
C ALA A 50 -6.97 6.20 21.02
N ARG A 51 -7.55 6.66 22.13
CA ARG A 51 -6.99 6.40 23.47
C ARG A 51 -6.93 4.89 23.72
N VAL A 52 -5.74 4.39 24.04
CA VAL A 52 -5.52 3.00 24.42
C VAL A 52 -6.12 2.74 25.81
N PRO A 53 -6.78 1.59 26.05
CA PRO A 53 -7.25 1.22 27.39
C PRO A 53 -6.10 1.16 28.39
N GLU A 54 -6.38 1.44 29.67
CA GLU A 54 -5.37 1.38 30.74
C GLU A 54 -4.74 -0.02 30.90
N SER A 55 -5.44 -1.06 30.45
CA SER A 55 -4.93 -2.43 30.39
C SER A 55 -3.88 -2.68 29.28
N GLY A 56 -3.53 -1.66 28.49
CA GLY A 56 -2.65 -1.75 27.35
C GLY A 56 -3.35 -2.19 26.06
N LEU A 57 -2.64 -2.04 24.93
CA LEU A 57 -3.10 -2.47 23.62
C LEU A 57 -3.07 -4.01 23.52
N LYS A 58 -4.23 -4.62 23.28
CA LYS A 58 -4.35 -6.06 23.08
C LYS A 58 -4.45 -6.36 21.59
N LEU A 59 -3.36 -6.84 21.01
CA LEU A 59 -3.30 -7.28 19.62
C LEU A 59 -3.44 -8.80 19.53
N SER A 60 -4.25 -9.27 18.59
CA SER A 60 -4.17 -10.68 18.17
C SER A 60 -2.88 -10.91 17.39
N ARG A 61 -2.44 -12.17 17.30
CA ARG A 61 -1.25 -12.54 16.51
C ARG A 61 -1.35 -12.09 15.05
N GLU A 62 -2.53 -12.19 14.47
CA GLU A 62 -2.83 -11.74 13.10
C GLU A 62 -2.63 -10.23 12.97
N LYS A 63 -3.15 -9.43 13.92
CA LYS A 63 -2.98 -7.96 13.90
C LYS A 63 -1.55 -7.54 14.11
N THR A 64 -0.81 -8.21 15.00
CA THR A 64 0.62 -7.95 15.18
C THR A 64 1.40 -8.21 13.89
N ALA A 65 1.12 -9.32 13.20
CA ALA A 65 1.77 -9.64 11.93
C ALA A 65 1.43 -8.62 10.85
N TYR A 66 0.15 -8.23 10.75
CA TYR A 66 -0.34 -7.22 9.82
C TYR A 66 0.34 -5.86 10.02
N PHE A 67 0.31 -5.30 11.24
CA PHE A 67 0.94 -4.01 11.50
C PHE A 67 2.45 -4.05 11.27
N SER A 68 3.12 -5.16 11.62
CA SER A 68 4.55 -5.33 11.32
C SER A 68 4.83 -5.36 9.82
N ALA A 69 3.95 -5.96 9.01
CA ALA A 69 4.07 -5.94 7.56
C ALA A 69 3.89 -4.52 7.00
N VAL A 70 2.90 -3.77 7.49
CA VAL A 70 2.67 -2.36 7.10
C VAL A 70 3.86 -1.48 7.47
N GLU A 71 4.37 -1.60 8.70
CA GLU A 71 5.55 -0.85 9.17
C GLU A 71 6.78 -1.11 8.29
N LYS A 72 6.99 -2.35 7.86
CA LYS A 72 8.08 -2.71 6.94
C LYS A 72 7.85 -2.20 5.53
N ALA A 73 6.65 -2.41 4.97
CA ALA A 73 6.34 -2.06 3.58
C ALA A 73 6.40 -0.54 3.35
N MET A 74 5.89 0.24 4.31
CA MET A 74 5.88 1.70 4.22
C MET A 74 7.09 2.35 4.90
N ASN A 75 7.95 1.57 5.56
CA ASN A 75 9.08 2.05 6.37
C ASN A 75 8.65 3.10 7.42
N ILE A 76 7.62 2.77 8.19
CA ILE A 76 7.04 3.63 9.24
C ILE A 76 7.00 2.93 10.59
N THR A 77 6.69 3.68 11.64
CA THR A 77 6.39 3.11 12.96
C THR A 77 5.03 3.61 13.40
N LEU A 78 4.11 2.69 13.68
CA LEU A 78 2.75 3.02 14.11
C LEU A 78 2.67 3.05 15.64
N THR A 79 2.05 4.08 16.19
CA THR A 79 1.85 4.17 17.65
C THR A 79 0.75 3.23 18.13
N ASP A 80 0.73 2.93 19.42
CA ASP A 80 -0.29 2.07 20.00
C ASP A 80 -1.69 2.70 19.89
N GLU A 81 -1.80 4.02 19.96
CA GLU A 81 -3.05 4.77 19.76
C GLU A 81 -3.58 4.64 18.33
N GLN A 82 -2.69 4.67 17.33
CA GLN A 82 -3.05 4.48 15.93
C GLN A 82 -3.49 3.03 15.65
N LYS A 83 -2.75 2.05 16.21
CA LYS A 83 -3.12 0.64 16.13
C LYS A 83 -4.48 0.37 16.78
N HIS A 84 -4.74 1.01 17.93
CA HIS A 84 -6.03 0.91 18.61
C HIS A 84 -7.17 1.49 17.76
N TRP A 85 -6.98 2.68 17.20
CA TRP A 85 -7.96 3.32 16.31
C TRP A 85 -8.31 2.42 15.13
N TYR A 86 -7.30 1.82 14.48
CA TYR A 86 -7.49 0.93 13.34
C TYR A 86 -8.36 -0.27 13.70
N ILE A 87 -8.12 -0.92 14.84
CA ILE A 87 -8.90 -2.09 15.29
C ILE A 87 -10.35 -1.71 15.58
N CYS A 88 -10.57 -0.57 16.25
CA CYS A 88 -11.92 -0.06 16.49
C CYS A 88 -12.64 0.20 15.17
N LYS A 89 -11.98 0.85 14.21
CA LYS A 89 -12.56 1.18 12.91
C LYS A 89 -12.79 -0.03 12.01
N GLU A 90 -11.90 -1.00 12.02
CA GLU A 90 -12.08 -2.24 11.27
C GLU A 90 -13.28 -3.03 11.79
N THR A 91 -13.55 -2.99 13.10
CA THR A 91 -14.75 -3.62 13.68
C THR A 91 -16.05 -2.99 13.13
N GLU A 92 -16.03 -1.67 12.88
CA GLU A 92 -17.15 -0.92 12.31
C GLU A 92 -17.28 -1.13 10.79
N GLN A 93 -16.19 -0.97 10.03
CA GLN A 93 -16.16 -0.97 8.56
C GLN A 93 -16.06 -2.38 7.94
N ARG A 94 -15.51 -3.36 8.67
CA ARG A 94 -15.29 -4.75 8.23
C ARG A 94 -14.51 -4.82 6.92
N GLU A 95 -15.10 -5.37 5.86
CA GLU A 95 -14.46 -5.60 4.56
C GLU A 95 -14.13 -4.27 3.85
N GLU A 96 -14.88 -3.21 4.12
CA GLU A 96 -14.69 -1.87 3.54
C GLU A 96 -13.51 -1.11 4.17
N MET A 97 -12.94 -1.61 5.28
CA MET A 97 -11.85 -0.92 5.98
C MET A 97 -10.65 -0.67 5.07
N LYS A 98 -10.33 -1.62 4.19
CA LYS A 98 -9.18 -1.51 3.27
C LYS A 98 -9.50 -0.68 2.03
N GLN A 99 -10.78 -0.49 1.71
CA GLN A 99 -11.23 0.42 0.66
C GLN A 99 -11.12 1.87 1.12
N GLU A 100 -11.68 2.15 2.29
CA GLU A 100 -11.81 3.50 2.85
C GLU A 100 -10.52 3.98 3.53
N PHE A 101 -9.80 3.08 4.20
CA PHE A 101 -8.60 3.40 4.98
C PHE A 101 -7.43 2.44 4.66
N PRO A 102 -6.92 2.47 3.42
CA PRO A 102 -5.78 1.65 3.03
C PRO A 102 -4.53 2.03 3.82
N SER A 103 -3.78 1.03 4.30
CA SER A 103 -2.52 1.24 5.00
C SER A 103 -1.33 1.27 4.03
N THR A 104 -1.48 0.64 2.87
CA THR A 104 -0.52 0.63 1.76
C THR A 104 -1.21 0.98 0.43
N PRO A 105 -0.49 1.49 -0.57
CA PRO A 105 -1.04 1.72 -1.91
C PRO A 105 -1.65 0.46 -2.50
N GLN A 106 -1.00 -0.68 -2.29
CA GLN A 106 -1.46 -1.99 -2.74
C GLN A 106 -2.87 -2.22 -2.18
N GLU A 107 -3.07 -2.12 -0.86
CA GLU A 107 -4.38 -2.31 -0.23
C GLU A 107 -5.50 -1.47 -0.86
N ALA A 108 -5.21 -0.23 -1.25
CA ALA A 108 -6.17 0.64 -1.91
C ALA A 108 -6.63 0.05 -3.26
N PHE A 109 -5.68 -0.44 -4.07
CA PHE A 109 -6.00 -1.10 -5.33
C PHE A 109 -6.56 -2.50 -5.13
N LEU A 110 -6.22 -3.16 -4.03
CA LEU A 110 -6.56 -4.54 -3.78
C LEU A 110 -8.07 -4.75 -3.51
N THR A 111 -8.82 -3.71 -3.11
CA THR A 111 -10.19 -3.89 -2.60
C THR A 111 -11.27 -4.00 -3.69
N SER A 112 -10.97 -3.63 -4.94
CA SER A 112 -11.99 -3.47 -5.99
C SER A 112 -12.34 -4.72 -6.81
N GLY A 113 -12.26 -5.92 -6.23
CA GLY A 113 -12.60 -7.13 -6.97
C GLY A 113 -12.48 -8.37 -6.11
N ARG A 114 -13.45 -9.29 -6.21
CA ARG A 114 -13.37 -10.59 -5.55
C ARG A 114 -12.05 -11.27 -5.90
N ARG A 115 -11.16 -11.35 -4.93
CA ARG A 115 -9.82 -11.90 -5.10
C ARG A 115 -9.85 -13.41 -5.10
N VAL A 116 -8.95 -14.00 -5.89
CA VAL A 116 -8.59 -15.42 -5.79
C VAL A 116 -7.65 -15.68 -4.61
N PHE A 117 -6.84 -14.68 -4.23
CA PHE A 117 -5.83 -14.78 -3.16
C PHE A 117 -6.10 -13.81 -2.01
N SER A 118 -5.80 -14.21 -0.77
CA SER A 118 -5.96 -13.34 0.41
C SER A 118 -4.91 -12.22 0.42
N ALA A 119 -5.30 -11.05 0.94
CA ALA A 119 -4.38 -9.90 1.07
C ALA A 119 -3.15 -10.23 1.92
N GLU A 120 -3.29 -11.06 2.95
CA GLU A 120 -2.19 -11.50 3.80
C GLU A 120 -1.14 -12.30 3.02
N SER A 121 -1.58 -13.22 2.15
CA SER A 121 -0.66 -14.00 1.31
C SER A 121 0.06 -13.13 0.28
N THR A 122 -0.60 -12.12 -0.27
CA THR A 122 0.04 -11.18 -1.21
C THR A 122 1.09 -10.30 -0.52
N LEU A 123 0.75 -9.71 0.62
CA LEU A 123 1.68 -8.88 1.42
C LEU A 123 2.89 -9.69 1.90
N GLN A 124 2.67 -10.95 2.30
CA GLN A 124 3.77 -11.83 2.67
C GLN A 124 4.66 -12.16 1.47
N ALA A 125 4.09 -12.41 0.28
CA ALA A 125 4.87 -12.64 -0.94
C ALA A 125 5.72 -11.43 -1.32
N GLU A 126 5.16 -10.21 -1.22
CA GLU A 126 5.90 -8.97 -1.47
C GLU A 126 7.11 -8.79 -0.55
N SER A 127 7.03 -9.26 0.70
CA SER A 127 8.17 -9.20 1.63
C SER A 127 9.39 -10.02 1.19
N PHE A 128 9.19 -10.97 0.28
CA PHE A 128 10.25 -11.79 -0.31
C PHE A 128 10.71 -11.26 -1.68
N CYS A 129 10.06 -10.24 -2.22
CA CYS A 129 10.49 -9.60 -3.46
C CYS A 129 11.69 -8.70 -3.21
N SER A 130 12.67 -8.77 -4.11
CA SER A 130 13.78 -7.82 -4.17
C SER A 130 13.63 -6.95 -5.42
N PRO A 131 14.17 -5.71 -5.42
CA PRO A 131 14.22 -4.90 -6.62
C PRO A 131 14.84 -5.68 -7.79
N PRO A 132 14.30 -5.54 -9.02
CA PRO A 132 14.88 -6.18 -10.19
C PRO A 132 16.33 -5.71 -10.37
N LEU A 133 17.23 -6.66 -10.67
CA LEU A 133 18.64 -6.35 -10.89
C LEU A 133 18.87 -5.48 -12.12
N ILE A 134 18.00 -5.61 -13.13
CA ILE A 134 18.04 -4.86 -14.37
C ILE A 134 16.60 -4.62 -14.83
N VAL A 135 16.29 -3.38 -15.19
CA VAL A 135 15.06 -2.98 -15.86
C VAL A 135 15.46 -2.43 -17.22
N TYR A 136 14.87 -2.95 -18.30
CA TYR A 136 15.13 -2.50 -19.67
C TYR A 136 13.90 -2.75 -20.53
N ASP A 137 13.74 -1.94 -21.56
CA ASP A 137 12.69 -2.14 -22.55
C ASP A 137 13.20 -3.13 -23.60
N ILE A 138 12.33 -4.06 -24.00
CA ILE A 138 12.60 -4.96 -25.12
C ILE A 138 11.82 -4.47 -26.31
N GLU A 139 12.50 -4.14 -27.39
CA GLU A 139 11.82 -3.94 -28.67
C GLU A 139 11.17 -5.28 -29.09
N PRO A 140 9.84 -5.37 -29.16
CA PRO A 140 9.15 -6.66 -29.28
C PRO A 140 9.39 -7.36 -30.62
N VAL A 141 9.91 -6.64 -31.63
CA VAL A 141 10.18 -7.17 -32.96
C VAL A 141 11.63 -7.62 -33.11
N THR A 142 12.59 -6.86 -32.57
CA THR A 142 14.03 -7.15 -32.77
C THR A 142 14.65 -7.87 -31.57
N GLY A 143 13.99 -7.84 -30.41
CA GLY A 143 14.54 -8.34 -29.15
C GLY A 143 15.66 -7.49 -28.57
N THR A 144 15.91 -6.30 -29.15
CA THR A 144 16.98 -5.41 -28.70
C THR A 144 16.59 -4.79 -27.36
N LYS A 145 17.53 -4.83 -26.41
CA LYS A 145 17.38 -4.20 -25.10
C LYS A 145 17.78 -2.74 -25.20
N THR A 146 16.89 -1.84 -24.82
CA THR A 146 17.14 -0.39 -24.73
C THR A 146 16.99 0.10 -23.31
#